data_AF-A0A0A2DLE5-F1
#
_entry.id   AF-A0A0A2DLE5-F1
#
_cell.length_a   1.000
_cell.length_b   1.000
_cell.length_c   1.000
_cell.angle_alpha   90.00
_cell.angle_beta   90.00
_cell.angle_gamma   90.00
#
_symmetry.space_group_name_H-M   'P 1'
#
loop_
_entity.id
_entity.type
_entity.pdbx_description
1 polymer ?
#
loop_
_entity_poly.entity_id
_entity_poly.type
_entity_poly.pdbx_seq_one_letter_code
_entity_poly.pdbx_strand_id
1 'polypeptide(L)'
;MNRVLLTNIGLLCGAFVLALWSVNVNALPSRTIPNIVSNSLGLFYVLGPALGLIGAKEMARFKGLVRSRTSGILIGRIAFRSLGYAAVFGILAPSIYLVAQLLTTGSFNLSTDLIMGALTICLQSMTWIAFGAALGLYLPAVVAAALGLFVPFILAAYPVTMGNVAWRQMFGQPYTSCCSVSQQIDPILWKSSILVLGSILAGAFILVLTFNRRQKPVLLTKFFSIVVLGLVACAGYGVAKQGNYDLAVPRPEDAMRCEGDICLWPETPAEQRVANERVWNSLGVRGYRLVDTELVSDRHLLFARTSDEREVRKHILTQLLVHEPELKNSRSCWSSEDGELSLADALPDLELEDLESAVLTSSGKWRGLHGTKQGIDVRMIARHVNRECQGQW
;
A
#
# COMPACT_ATOMS: atom_id res chain seq x y z
N MET A 1 8.13 28.48 -30.05
CA MET A 1 7.55 27.34 -29.30
C MET A 1 6.03 27.49 -29.30
N ASN A 2 5.27 26.47 -29.72
CA ASN A 2 3.81 26.60 -29.96
C ASN A 2 3.04 26.85 -28.65
N ARG A 3 2.10 27.83 -28.62
CA ARG A 3 1.23 28.14 -27.47
C ARG A 3 0.55 26.90 -26.87
N VAL A 4 0.19 25.93 -27.71
CA VAL A 4 -0.42 24.65 -27.30
C VAL A 4 0.52 23.81 -26.44
N LEU A 5 1.79 23.71 -26.82
CA LEU A 5 2.79 22.95 -26.05
C LEU A 5 3.00 23.58 -24.67
N LEU A 6 3.12 24.91 -24.61
CA LEU A 6 3.22 25.65 -23.35
C LEU A 6 2.00 25.41 -22.45
N THR A 7 0.79 25.43 -23.03
CA THR A 7 -0.44 25.14 -22.29
C THR A 7 -0.43 23.73 -21.71
N ASN A 8 -0.04 22.72 -22.50
CA ASN A 8 -0.01 21.34 -22.03
C ASN A 8 1.09 21.10 -20.98
N ILE A 9 2.26 21.75 -21.12
CA ILE A 9 3.30 21.72 -20.08
C ILE A 9 2.78 22.37 -18.79
N GLY A 10 2.10 23.52 -18.90
CA GLY A 10 1.48 24.18 -17.75
C GLY A 10 0.46 23.28 -17.04
N LEU A 11 -0.38 22.56 -17.81
CA LEU A 11 -1.32 21.58 -17.26
C LEU A 11 -0.63 20.43 -16.55
N LEU A 12 0.45 19.88 -17.12
CA LEU A 12 1.24 18.82 -16.50
C LEU A 12 1.91 19.28 -15.20
N CYS A 13 2.52 20.46 -15.20
CA CYS A 13 3.12 21.04 -14.00
C CYS A 13 2.07 21.29 -12.93
N GLY A 14 0.92 21.88 -13.28
CA GLY A 14 -0.19 22.10 -12.34
C GLY A 14 -0.74 20.80 -11.77
N ALA A 15 -0.94 19.79 -12.62
CA ALA A 15 -1.36 18.44 -12.19
C ALA A 15 -0.33 17.80 -11.25
N PHE A 16 0.97 17.94 -11.54
CA PHE A 16 2.04 17.42 -10.68
C PHE A 16 2.09 18.12 -9.31
N VAL A 17 1.96 19.44 -9.27
CA VAL A 17 1.91 20.20 -8.01
C VAL A 17 0.69 19.78 -7.18
N LEU A 18 -0.47 19.63 -7.81
CA LEU A 18 -1.68 19.16 -7.13
C LEU A 18 -1.53 17.71 -6.64
N ALA A 19 -0.88 16.85 -7.43
CA ALA A 19 -0.56 15.48 -7.05
C ALA A 19 0.37 15.45 -5.82
N LEU A 20 1.44 16.25 -5.81
CA LEU A 20 2.36 16.38 -4.69
C LEU A 20 1.65 16.88 -3.44
N TRP A 21 0.77 17.87 -3.59
CA TRP A 21 -0.04 18.37 -2.47
C TRP A 21 -0.95 17.27 -1.90
N SER A 22 -1.66 16.54 -2.77
CA SER A 22 -2.49 15.39 -2.36
C SER A 22 -1.68 14.33 -1.62
N VAL A 23 -0.51 13.94 -2.17
CA VAL A 23 0.40 12.99 -1.54
C VAL A 23 0.85 13.48 -0.17
N ASN A 24 1.31 14.72 -0.07
CA ASN A 24 1.81 15.28 1.18
C ASN A 24 0.74 15.38 2.28
N VAL A 25 -0.53 15.58 1.93
CA VAL A 25 -1.64 15.69 2.90
C VAL A 25 -2.08 14.31 3.43
N ASN A 26 -1.95 13.24 2.65
CA ASN A 26 -2.49 11.92 3.02
C ASN A 26 -1.43 10.80 3.16
N ALA A 27 -0.15 11.08 2.92
CA ALA A 27 0.90 10.08 3.02
C ALA A 27 1.15 9.67 4.48
N LEU A 28 1.33 8.37 4.69
CA LEU A 28 1.80 7.85 5.96
C LEU A 28 3.27 8.27 6.19
N PRO A 29 3.64 8.73 7.41
CA PRO A 29 4.99 9.17 7.73
C PRO A 29 5.95 7.99 7.97
N SER A 30 5.98 7.04 7.04
CA SER A 30 6.88 5.87 7.07
C SER A 30 7.99 6.03 6.02
N ARG A 31 9.24 5.81 6.40
CA ARG A 31 10.41 5.92 5.50
C ARG A 31 10.84 4.57 4.90
N THR A 32 9.91 3.63 4.73
CA THR A 32 10.20 2.35 4.08
C THR A 32 10.12 2.44 2.55
N ILE A 33 10.90 1.61 1.85
CA ILE A 33 10.87 1.54 0.37
C ILE A 33 9.45 1.27 -0.17
N PRO A 34 8.66 0.33 0.37
CA PRO A 34 7.30 0.09 -0.09
C PRO A 34 6.39 1.32 0.05
N ASN A 35 6.48 2.06 1.17
CA ASN A 35 5.71 3.28 1.37
C ASN A 35 6.12 4.39 0.38
N ILE A 36 7.42 4.55 0.13
CA ILE A 36 7.96 5.52 -0.82
C ILE A 36 7.48 5.21 -2.25
N VAL A 37 7.47 3.93 -2.64
CA VAL A 37 6.92 3.47 -3.92
C VAL A 37 5.41 3.75 -3.99
N SER A 38 4.67 3.42 -2.94
CA SER A 38 3.23 3.67 -2.83
C SER A 38 2.89 5.15 -3.01
N ASN A 39 3.58 6.05 -2.30
CA ASN A 39 3.40 7.50 -2.41
C ASN A 39 3.72 8.02 -3.82
N SER A 40 4.77 7.49 -4.44
CA SER A 40 5.15 7.86 -5.82
C SER A 40 4.08 7.45 -6.83
N LEU A 41 3.48 6.28 -6.66
CA LEU A 41 2.37 5.83 -7.51
C LEU A 41 1.10 6.65 -7.28
N GLY A 42 0.87 7.12 -6.04
CA GLY A 42 -0.23 8.01 -5.67
C GLY A 42 -0.31 9.30 -6.50
N LEU A 43 0.81 9.73 -7.12
CA LEU A 43 0.80 10.88 -8.02
C LEU A 43 -0.10 10.68 -9.25
N PHE A 44 -0.36 9.43 -9.66
CA PHE A 44 -1.21 9.11 -10.81
C PHE A 44 -2.71 9.31 -10.56
N TYR A 45 -3.16 9.54 -9.33
CA TYR A 45 -4.53 10.00 -9.06
C TYR A 45 -4.86 11.28 -9.83
N VAL A 46 -3.87 12.17 -9.99
CA VAL A 46 -4.03 13.44 -10.71
C VAL A 46 -3.29 13.39 -12.06
N LEU A 47 -2.10 12.79 -12.12
CA LEU A 47 -1.35 12.72 -13.36
C LEU A 47 -2.02 11.83 -14.42
N GLY A 48 -2.62 10.70 -14.05
CA GLY A 48 -3.30 9.80 -15.00
C GLY A 48 -4.38 10.51 -15.82
N PRO A 49 -5.35 11.21 -15.19
CA PRO A 49 -6.33 12.05 -15.87
C PRO A 49 -5.73 13.11 -16.77
N ALA A 50 -4.71 13.83 -16.30
CA ALA A 50 -4.05 14.89 -17.08
C ALA A 50 -3.37 14.33 -18.34
N LEU A 51 -2.69 13.19 -18.20
CA LEU A 51 -2.06 12.46 -19.30
C LEU A 51 -3.09 11.97 -20.33
N GLY A 52 -4.20 11.40 -19.87
CA GLY A 52 -5.29 10.96 -20.76
C GLY A 52 -5.95 12.13 -21.49
N LEU A 53 -6.20 13.25 -20.82
CA LEU A 53 -6.70 14.49 -21.43
C LEU A 53 -5.76 15.00 -22.53
N ILE A 54 -4.46 15.08 -22.24
CA ILE A 54 -3.45 15.57 -23.19
C ILE A 54 -3.34 14.62 -24.39
N GLY A 55 -3.31 13.32 -24.15
CA GLY A 55 -3.31 12.30 -25.21
C GLY A 55 -4.50 12.48 -26.16
N ALA A 56 -5.70 12.62 -25.59
CA ALA A 56 -6.93 12.83 -26.36
C ALA A 56 -6.91 14.13 -27.17
N LYS A 57 -6.56 15.23 -26.52
CA LYS A 57 -6.53 16.57 -27.15
C LYS A 57 -5.53 16.64 -28.31
N GLU A 58 -4.30 16.16 -28.10
CA GLU A 58 -3.26 16.23 -29.13
C GLU A 58 -3.60 15.32 -30.32
N MET A 59 -4.05 14.09 -30.09
CA MET A 59 -4.38 13.20 -31.21
C MET A 59 -5.65 13.60 -31.95
N ALA A 60 -6.63 14.21 -31.28
CA ALA A 60 -7.80 14.79 -31.95
C ALA A 60 -7.40 15.90 -32.94
N ARG A 61 -6.39 16.71 -32.61
CA ARG A 61 -5.86 17.75 -33.50
C ARG A 61 -5.23 17.15 -34.77
N PHE A 62 -4.51 16.03 -34.64
CA PHE A 62 -3.88 15.36 -35.78
C PHE A 62 -4.83 14.41 -36.52
N LYS A 63 -6.06 14.19 -36.05
CA LYS A 63 -7.02 13.24 -36.63
C LYS A 63 -7.19 13.36 -38.15
N GLY A 64 -7.30 14.59 -38.67
CA GLY A 64 -7.41 14.84 -40.12
C GLY A 64 -6.17 14.42 -40.90
N LEU A 65 -4.98 14.77 -40.40
CA LEU A 65 -3.69 14.40 -41.00
C LEU A 65 -3.45 12.89 -40.93
N VAL A 66 -3.84 12.25 -39.83
CA VAL A 66 -3.68 10.80 -39.64
C VAL A 66 -4.65 10.04 -40.55
N ARG A 67 -5.87 10.57 -40.77
CA ARG A 67 -6.86 9.96 -41.65
C ARG A 67 -6.38 9.86 -43.11
N SER A 68 -5.57 10.78 -43.60
CA SER A 68 -5.03 10.71 -44.97
C SER A 68 -3.87 9.73 -45.15
N ARG A 69 -3.43 9.05 -44.08
CA ARG A 69 -2.27 8.15 -44.08
C ARG A 69 -2.71 6.69 -43.97
N THR A 70 -2.03 5.81 -44.70
CA THR A 70 -2.28 4.36 -44.71
C THR A 70 -1.24 3.58 -43.89
N SER A 71 -0.09 4.17 -43.60
CA SER A 71 1.01 3.55 -42.85
C SER A 71 0.89 3.81 -41.34
N GLY A 72 0.69 2.74 -40.57
CA GLY A 72 0.66 2.78 -39.11
C GLY A 72 1.98 3.24 -38.48
N ILE A 73 3.12 2.99 -39.14
CA ILE A 73 4.44 3.45 -38.69
C ILE A 73 4.50 4.98 -38.68
N LEU A 74 3.95 5.62 -39.71
CA LEU A 74 3.92 7.08 -39.78
C LEU A 74 2.99 7.66 -38.71
N ILE A 75 1.84 7.03 -38.48
CA ILE A 75 0.91 7.40 -37.41
C ILE A 75 1.60 7.28 -36.05
N GLY A 76 2.27 6.17 -35.80
CA GLY A 76 3.05 5.94 -34.58
C GLY A 76 4.15 6.98 -34.40
N ARG A 77 4.85 7.36 -35.47
CA ARG A 77 5.88 8.41 -35.42
C ARG A 77 5.30 9.80 -35.10
N ILE A 78 4.13 10.13 -35.63
CA ILE A 78 3.40 11.37 -35.29
C ILE A 78 2.99 11.35 -33.82
N ALA A 79 2.39 10.25 -33.36
CA ALA A 79 2.00 10.08 -31.96
C ALA A 79 3.20 10.17 -31.02
N PHE A 80 4.30 9.45 -31.31
CA PHE A 80 5.52 9.49 -30.51
C PHE A 80 6.13 10.89 -30.44
N ARG A 81 6.22 11.61 -31.57
CA ARG A 81 6.80 12.95 -31.58
C ARG A 81 5.89 13.99 -30.89
N SER A 82 4.58 13.85 -31.01
CA SER A 82 3.63 14.80 -30.41
C SER A 82 3.42 14.53 -28.92
N LEU A 83 3.41 13.27 -28.48
CA LEU A 83 3.13 12.87 -27.09
C LEU A 83 4.38 12.56 -26.28
N GLY A 84 5.56 12.49 -26.92
CA GLY A 84 6.81 12.11 -26.26
C GLY A 84 7.14 12.98 -25.05
N TYR A 85 6.86 14.29 -25.11
CA TYR A 85 7.09 15.18 -23.96
C TYR A 85 6.18 14.81 -22.77
N ALA A 86 4.92 14.44 -23.03
CA ALA A 86 3.98 14.07 -21.98
C ALA A 86 4.35 12.71 -21.38
N ALA A 87 4.81 11.77 -22.20
CA ALA A 87 5.32 10.48 -21.75
C ALA A 87 6.58 10.63 -20.89
N VAL A 88 7.54 11.43 -21.36
CA VAL A 88 8.76 11.74 -20.61
C VAL A 88 8.42 12.42 -19.29
N PHE A 89 7.53 13.41 -19.29
CA PHE A 89 7.12 14.08 -18.05
C PHE A 89 6.40 13.13 -17.09
N GLY A 90 5.44 12.34 -17.58
CA GLY A 90 4.68 11.37 -16.79
C GLY A 90 5.57 10.31 -16.12
N ILE A 91 6.69 9.96 -16.74
CA ILE A 91 7.67 9.02 -16.18
C ILE A 91 8.66 9.74 -15.25
N LEU A 92 9.26 10.84 -15.71
CA LEU A 92 10.33 11.51 -14.99
C LEU A 92 9.82 12.16 -13.70
N ALA A 93 8.66 12.82 -13.70
CA ALA A 93 8.20 13.55 -12.53
C ALA A 93 7.95 12.63 -11.31
N PRO A 94 7.21 11.51 -11.42
CA PRO A 94 7.10 10.54 -10.34
C PRO A 94 8.42 9.83 -10.01
N SER A 95 9.27 9.57 -11.00
CA SER A 95 10.58 8.92 -10.75
C SER A 95 11.54 9.84 -9.98
N ILE A 96 11.54 11.14 -10.28
CA ILE A 96 12.32 12.15 -9.53
C ILE A 96 11.80 12.23 -8.09
N TYR A 97 10.48 12.23 -7.90
CA TYR A 97 9.89 12.18 -6.56
C TYR A 97 10.29 10.91 -5.80
N LEU A 98 10.21 9.74 -6.46
CA LEU A 98 10.65 8.46 -5.90
C LEU A 98 12.11 8.51 -5.45
N VAL A 99 13.02 8.97 -6.32
CA VAL A 99 14.45 9.09 -6.00
C VAL A 99 14.67 10.09 -4.87
N ALA A 100 14.01 11.24 -4.89
CA ALA A 100 14.12 12.24 -3.82
C ALA A 100 13.72 11.67 -2.45
N GLN A 101 12.65 10.88 -2.39
CA GLN A 101 12.22 10.19 -1.18
C GLN A 101 13.22 9.11 -0.75
N LEU A 102 13.74 8.31 -1.68
CA LEU A 102 14.76 7.30 -1.39
C LEU A 102 16.06 7.90 -0.83
N LEU A 103 16.44 9.10 -1.26
CA LEU A 103 17.61 9.79 -0.70
C LEU A 103 17.45 10.13 0.79
N THR A 104 16.21 10.15 1.32
CA THR A 104 15.94 10.42 2.74
C THR A 104 16.06 9.19 3.64
N THR A 105 16.13 7.97 3.09
CA THR A 105 16.21 6.72 3.87
C THR A 105 17.64 6.39 4.30
N GLY A 106 18.65 6.97 3.65
CA GLY A 106 20.08 6.73 3.95
C GLY A 106 20.61 5.35 3.54
N SER A 107 19.74 4.41 3.13
CA SER A 107 20.12 3.09 2.62
C SER A 107 19.34 2.74 1.36
N PHE A 108 20.05 2.37 0.30
CA PHE A 108 19.46 1.94 -0.98
C PHE A 108 19.63 0.43 -1.15
N ASN A 109 18.51 -0.29 -1.14
CA ASN A 109 18.47 -1.70 -1.51
C ASN A 109 17.57 -1.86 -2.73
N LEU A 110 18.06 -2.58 -3.75
CA LEU A 110 17.30 -2.88 -4.95
C LEU A 110 16.27 -3.98 -4.64
N SER A 111 15.12 -3.58 -4.09
CA SER A 111 14.03 -4.49 -3.75
C SER A 111 13.10 -4.75 -4.95
N THR A 112 12.34 -5.84 -4.88
CA THR A 112 11.29 -6.14 -5.87
C THR A 112 10.27 -5.01 -5.96
N ASP A 113 9.85 -4.43 -4.84
CA ASP A 113 8.90 -3.30 -4.83
C ASP A 113 9.44 -2.07 -5.55
N LEU A 114 10.73 -1.79 -5.43
CA LEU A 114 11.34 -0.67 -6.15
C LEU A 114 11.31 -0.90 -7.66
N ILE A 115 11.68 -2.10 -8.11
CA ILE A 115 11.68 -2.48 -9.53
C ILE A 115 10.25 -2.45 -10.08
N MET A 116 9.31 -3.09 -9.39
CA MET A 116 7.92 -3.16 -9.81
C MET A 116 7.22 -1.80 -9.75
N GLY A 117 7.56 -0.97 -8.77
CA GLY A 117 7.13 0.41 -8.68
C GLY A 117 7.58 1.24 -9.87
N ALA A 118 8.87 1.20 -10.22
CA ALA A 118 9.41 1.90 -11.39
C ALA A 118 8.76 1.42 -12.70
N LEU A 119 8.59 0.10 -12.87
CA LEU A 119 7.88 -0.47 -14.02
C LEU A 119 6.43 0.01 -14.08
N THR A 120 5.76 0.09 -12.93
CA THR A 120 4.36 0.54 -12.85
C THR A 120 4.23 2.03 -13.14
N ILE A 121 5.16 2.88 -12.72
CA ILE A 121 5.21 4.32 -13.11
C ILE A 121 5.26 4.45 -14.65
N CYS A 122 6.14 3.69 -15.29
CA CYS A 122 6.23 3.65 -16.76
C CYS A 122 4.93 3.17 -17.39
N LEU A 123 4.37 2.08 -16.86
CA LEU A 123 3.16 1.47 -17.38
C LEU A 123 1.95 2.43 -17.26
N GLN A 124 1.74 3.05 -16.10
CA GLN A 124 0.68 4.04 -15.86
C GLN A 124 0.78 5.20 -16.84
N SER A 125 1.97 5.80 -16.95
CA SER A 125 2.22 6.94 -17.84
C SER A 125 1.85 6.60 -19.28
N MET A 126 2.38 5.49 -19.78
CA MET A 126 2.15 5.07 -21.16
C MET A 126 0.69 4.67 -21.40
N THR A 127 0.06 3.99 -20.44
CA THR A 127 -1.34 3.54 -20.51
C THR A 127 -2.28 4.71 -20.70
N TRP A 128 -2.23 5.71 -19.82
CA TRP A 128 -3.21 6.80 -19.88
C TRP A 128 -3.00 7.73 -21.08
N ILE A 129 -1.75 7.99 -21.46
CA ILE A 129 -1.44 8.75 -22.69
C ILE A 129 -1.95 8.03 -23.92
N ALA A 130 -1.65 6.72 -24.06
CA ALA A 130 -2.07 5.93 -25.21
C ALA A 130 -3.59 5.79 -25.26
N PHE A 131 -4.23 5.56 -24.11
CA PHE A 131 -5.68 5.50 -23.99
C PHE A 131 -6.34 6.79 -24.47
N GLY A 132 -5.88 7.95 -23.95
CA GLY A 132 -6.31 9.25 -24.41
C GLY A 132 -6.10 9.43 -25.92
N ALA A 133 -4.91 9.11 -26.41
CA ALA A 133 -4.56 9.17 -27.83
C ALA A 133 -5.52 8.37 -28.72
N ALA A 134 -5.89 7.16 -28.30
CA ALA A 134 -6.90 6.36 -28.98
C ALA A 134 -8.26 7.09 -28.98
N LEU A 135 -8.75 7.57 -27.83
CA LEU A 135 -10.00 8.32 -27.78
C LEU A 135 -10.01 9.53 -28.71
N GLY A 136 -8.93 10.31 -28.74
CA GLY A 136 -8.78 11.48 -29.61
C GLY A 136 -8.90 11.16 -31.10
N LEU A 137 -8.41 10.00 -31.51
CA LEU A 137 -8.53 9.53 -32.90
C LEU A 137 -9.95 9.07 -33.23
N TYR A 138 -10.62 8.32 -32.35
CA TYR A 138 -11.89 7.67 -32.67
C TYR A 138 -13.12 8.54 -32.35
N LEU A 139 -13.07 9.41 -31.36
CA LEU A 139 -14.22 10.19 -30.88
C LEU A 139 -14.16 11.68 -31.31
N PRO A 140 -15.24 12.46 -31.14
CA PRO A 140 -15.19 13.92 -31.20
C PRO A 140 -14.28 14.48 -30.10
N ALA A 141 -13.56 15.57 -30.39
CA ALA A 141 -12.52 16.10 -29.50
C ALA A 141 -13.00 16.38 -28.07
N VAL A 142 -14.21 16.96 -27.93
CA VAL A 142 -14.80 17.29 -26.61
C VAL A 142 -15.09 16.02 -25.81
N VAL A 143 -15.70 15.01 -26.44
CA VAL A 143 -16.01 13.72 -25.81
C VAL A 143 -14.73 12.97 -25.46
N ALA A 144 -13.75 12.97 -26.36
CA ALA A 144 -12.45 12.34 -26.12
C ALA A 144 -11.71 12.97 -24.94
N ALA A 145 -11.71 14.30 -24.85
CA ALA A 145 -11.09 15.04 -23.75
C ALA A 145 -11.79 14.73 -22.41
N ALA A 146 -13.12 14.74 -22.38
CA ALA A 146 -13.89 14.42 -21.17
C ALA A 146 -13.62 12.99 -20.68
N LEU A 147 -13.69 11.99 -21.59
CA LEU A 147 -13.41 10.60 -21.24
C LEU A 147 -11.93 10.35 -20.89
N GLY A 148 -11.02 11.03 -21.57
CA GLY A 148 -9.58 10.96 -21.30
C GLY A 148 -9.21 11.50 -19.92
N LEU A 149 -9.99 12.44 -19.38
CA LEU A 149 -9.86 12.90 -18.00
C LEU A 149 -10.59 11.97 -17.02
N PHE A 150 -11.85 11.64 -17.30
CA PHE A 150 -12.77 11.02 -16.35
C PHE A 150 -12.48 9.54 -16.11
N VAL A 151 -12.17 8.77 -17.16
CA VAL A 151 -11.96 7.32 -17.04
C VAL A 151 -10.72 7.00 -16.20
N PRO A 152 -9.53 7.60 -16.43
CA PRO A 152 -8.39 7.36 -15.56
C PRO A 152 -8.67 7.76 -14.11
N PHE A 153 -9.41 8.85 -13.89
CA PHE A 153 -9.77 9.29 -12.55
C PHE A 153 -10.62 8.25 -11.83
N ILE A 154 -11.69 7.77 -12.48
CA ILE A 154 -12.54 6.71 -11.90
C ILE A 154 -11.71 5.48 -11.59
N LEU A 155 -10.89 5.01 -12.53
CA LEU A 155 -10.14 3.76 -12.38
C LEU A 155 -8.98 3.87 -11.38
N ALA A 156 -8.47 5.07 -11.13
CA ALA A 156 -7.47 5.28 -10.08
C ALA A 156 -8.13 5.49 -8.69
N ALA A 157 -9.21 6.27 -8.63
CA ALA A 157 -9.75 6.75 -7.35
C ALA A 157 -10.91 5.93 -6.79
N TYR A 158 -11.73 5.32 -7.64
CA TYR A 158 -12.93 4.62 -7.17
C TYR A 158 -12.65 3.22 -6.62
N PRO A 159 -11.73 2.41 -7.17
CA PRO A 159 -11.52 1.05 -6.70
C PRO A 159 -11.17 0.93 -5.21
N VAL A 160 -10.41 1.88 -4.65
CA VAL A 160 -10.04 1.90 -3.23
C VAL A 160 -11.24 2.06 -2.29
N THR A 161 -12.40 2.44 -2.81
CA THR A 161 -13.65 2.56 -2.03
C THR A 161 -14.57 1.35 -2.17
N MET A 162 -14.28 0.44 -3.11
CA MET A 162 -15.13 -0.73 -3.36
C MET A 162 -14.90 -1.82 -2.32
N GLY A 163 -15.96 -2.52 -1.88
CA GLY A 163 -15.82 -3.71 -1.01
C GLY A 163 -15.22 -4.93 -1.72
N ASN A 164 -15.25 -4.96 -3.06
CA ASN A 164 -14.70 -6.06 -3.83
C ASN A 164 -13.17 -5.90 -3.99
N VAL A 165 -12.44 -6.84 -3.41
CA VAL A 165 -10.98 -6.88 -3.38
C VAL A 165 -10.34 -6.85 -4.77
N ALA A 166 -10.94 -7.51 -5.76
CA ALA A 166 -10.36 -7.59 -7.10
C ALA A 166 -10.26 -6.21 -7.77
N TRP A 167 -11.23 -5.32 -7.53
CA TRP A 167 -11.19 -3.97 -8.09
C TRP A 167 -10.00 -3.17 -7.57
N ARG A 168 -9.72 -3.26 -6.27
CA ARG A 168 -8.63 -2.53 -5.61
C ARG A 168 -7.26 -2.88 -6.18
N GLN A 169 -7.07 -4.13 -6.59
CA GLN A 169 -5.76 -4.69 -6.95
C GLN A 169 -5.35 -4.36 -8.41
N MET A 170 -6.29 -4.05 -9.30
CA MET A 170 -6.08 -4.02 -10.77
C MET A 170 -5.39 -2.77 -11.35
N PHE A 171 -5.28 -1.67 -10.61
CA PHE A 171 -4.85 -0.39 -11.18
C PHE A 171 -3.57 0.17 -10.57
N GLY A 172 -2.82 -0.62 -9.80
CA GLY A 172 -1.44 -0.31 -9.40
C GLY A 172 -1.32 0.91 -8.50
N GLN A 173 -2.29 1.10 -7.60
CA GLN A 173 -2.39 2.23 -6.69
C GLN A 173 -2.55 1.75 -5.25
N PRO A 174 -1.46 1.36 -4.56
CA PRO A 174 -1.51 0.99 -3.14
C PRO A 174 -1.60 2.21 -2.20
N TYR A 175 -1.62 3.42 -2.78
CA TYR A 175 -1.64 4.70 -2.08
C TYR A 175 -2.81 4.80 -1.10
N THR A 176 -2.54 5.30 0.11
CA THR A 176 -3.42 5.36 1.31
C THR A 176 -3.72 4.05 2.03
N SER A 177 -3.61 2.89 1.38
CA SER A 177 -3.81 1.57 2.02
C SER A 177 -2.49 0.90 2.43
N CYS A 178 -1.35 1.40 1.97
CA CYS A 178 -0.01 0.87 2.27
C CYS A 178 1.04 2.01 2.26
N CYS A 179 2.13 1.98 3.05
CA CYS A 179 2.60 0.87 3.89
C CYS A 179 3.17 1.35 5.24
N SER A 180 2.82 0.64 6.32
CA SER A 180 3.54 0.75 7.60
C SER A 180 4.90 0.04 7.55
N VAL A 181 5.68 0.10 8.64
CA VAL A 181 7.04 -0.48 8.68
C VAL A 181 7.02 -2.02 8.53
N SER A 182 6.00 -2.67 9.09
CA SER A 182 5.83 -4.13 9.08
C SER A 182 5.15 -4.66 7.81
N GLN A 183 4.85 -3.80 6.85
CA GLN A 183 4.08 -4.14 5.65
C GLN A 183 4.88 -3.89 4.38
N GLN A 184 4.60 -4.70 3.37
CA GLN A 184 5.06 -4.52 2.00
C GLN A 184 3.87 -4.55 1.05
N ILE A 185 4.08 -4.11 -0.20
CA ILE A 185 3.00 -4.09 -1.20
C ILE A 185 2.62 -5.52 -1.56
N ASP A 186 1.32 -5.81 -1.65
CA ASP A 186 0.83 -7.13 -2.04
C ASP A 186 1.35 -7.50 -3.45
N PRO A 187 2.08 -8.61 -3.64
CA PRO A 187 2.55 -9.05 -4.95
C PRO A 187 1.43 -9.29 -5.97
N ILE A 188 0.20 -9.56 -5.51
CA ILE A 188 -0.98 -9.70 -6.37
C ILE A 188 -1.35 -8.36 -7.02
N LEU A 189 -1.15 -7.23 -6.33
CA LEU A 189 -1.34 -5.89 -6.89
C LEU A 189 -0.50 -5.74 -8.14
N TRP A 190 0.80 -6.05 -8.05
CA TRP A 190 1.72 -5.93 -9.18
C TRP A 190 1.30 -6.79 -10.37
N LYS A 191 1.02 -8.07 -10.13
CA LYS A 191 0.65 -9.03 -11.20
C LYS A 191 -0.64 -8.61 -11.90
N SER A 192 -1.69 -8.32 -11.14
CA SER A 192 -2.98 -7.94 -11.70
C SER A 192 -2.92 -6.58 -12.42
N SER A 193 -2.20 -5.61 -11.85
CA SER A 193 -2.01 -4.29 -12.47
C SER A 193 -1.26 -4.34 -13.78
N ILE A 194 -0.20 -5.16 -13.87
CA ILE A 194 0.54 -5.33 -15.13
C ILE A 194 -0.35 -5.95 -16.20
N LEU A 195 -1.16 -6.96 -15.87
CA LEU A 195 -2.08 -7.57 -16.83
C LEU A 195 -3.14 -6.58 -17.31
N VAL A 196 -3.77 -5.85 -16.39
CA VAL A 196 -4.85 -4.91 -16.73
C VAL A 196 -4.32 -3.68 -17.44
N LEU A 197 -3.38 -2.93 -16.86
CA LEU A 197 -2.82 -1.73 -17.50
C LEU A 197 -2.08 -2.09 -18.79
N GLY A 198 -1.35 -3.20 -18.82
CA GLY A 198 -0.71 -3.73 -20.02
C GLY A 198 -1.71 -4.05 -21.12
N SER A 199 -2.86 -4.62 -20.79
CA SER A 199 -3.92 -4.91 -21.76
C SER A 199 -4.54 -3.62 -22.34
N ILE A 200 -4.78 -2.61 -21.50
CA ILE A 200 -5.29 -1.30 -21.91
C ILE A 200 -4.27 -0.61 -22.83
N LEU A 201 -3.00 -0.60 -22.44
CA LEU A 201 -1.92 0.00 -23.21
C LEU A 201 -1.77 -0.66 -24.58
N ALA A 202 -1.70 -1.99 -24.62
CA ALA A 202 -1.60 -2.75 -25.86
C ALA A 202 -2.82 -2.48 -26.76
N GLY A 203 -4.03 -2.46 -26.21
CA GLY A 203 -5.26 -2.17 -26.94
C GLY A 203 -5.26 -0.77 -27.53
N ALA A 204 -4.87 0.22 -26.73
CA ALA A 204 -4.75 1.60 -27.16
C ALA A 204 -3.71 1.77 -28.27
N PHE A 205 -2.54 1.13 -28.15
CA PHE A 205 -1.52 1.13 -29.21
C PHE A 205 -2.03 0.51 -30.51
N ILE A 206 -2.68 -0.65 -30.43
CA ILE A 206 -3.26 -1.31 -31.61
C ILE A 206 -4.29 -0.40 -32.26
N LEU A 207 -5.16 0.24 -31.48
CA LEU A 207 -6.15 1.18 -32.00
C LEU A 207 -5.50 2.39 -32.68
N VAL A 208 -4.45 2.97 -32.11
CA VAL A 208 -3.71 4.10 -32.68
C VAL A 208 -3.00 3.69 -33.98
N LEU A 209 -2.20 2.62 -33.96
CA LEU A 209 -1.40 2.16 -35.10
C LEU A 209 -2.22 1.68 -36.28
N THR A 210 -3.43 1.18 -36.01
CA THR A 210 -4.32 0.68 -37.06
C THR A 210 -5.37 1.71 -37.48
N PHE A 211 -5.31 2.94 -36.97
CA PHE A 211 -6.31 3.96 -37.29
C PHE A 211 -6.47 4.16 -38.80
N ASN A 212 -7.72 4.24 -39.25
CA ASN A 212 -8.15 4.35 -40.64
C ASN A 212 -7.71 3.22 -41.62
N ARG A 213 -7.10 2.13 -41.14
CA ARG A 213 -6.91 0.91 -41.94
C ARG A 213 -8.23 0.13 -42.01
N ARG A 214 -8.89 0.19 -43.17
CA ARG A 214 -10.19 -0.47 -43.44
C ARG A 214 -10.10 -1.80 -44.19
N GLN A 215 -8.89 -2.31 -44.42
CA GLN A 215 -8.73 -3.61 -45.07
C GLN A 215 -9.34 -4.71 -44.16
N LYS A 216 -10.18 -5.58 -44.73
CA LYS A 216 -10.85 -6.71 -44.02
C LYS A 216 -9.92 -7.48 -43.07
N PRO A 217 -8.69 -7.90 -43.46
CA PRO A 217 -7.81 -8.61 -42.53
C PRO A 217 -7.42 -7.77 -41.31
N VAL A 218 -7.19 -6.46 -41.49
CA VAL A 218 -6.83 -5.56 -40.37
C VAL A 218 -8.00 -5.37 -39.42
N LEU A 219 -9.24 -5.30 -39.92
CA LEU A 219 -10.44 -5.21 -39.07
C LEU A 219 -10.62 -6.48 -38.21
N LEU A 220 -10.42 -7.65 -38.80
CA LEU A 220 -10.43 -8.92 -38.08
C LEU A 220 -9.32 -8.95 -37.03
N THR A 221 -8.08 -8.59 -37.38
CA THR A 221 -6.97 -8.52 -36.41
C THR A 221 -7.28 -7.58 -35.27
N LYS A 222 -7.82 -6.38 -35.52
CA LYS A 222 -8.23 -5.45 -34.45
C LYS A 222 -9.25 -6.09 -33.52
N PHE A 223 -10.30 -6.69 -34.09
CA PHE A 223 -11.35 -7.32 -33.30
C PHE A 223 -10.79 -8.43 -32.42
N PHE A 224 -10.05 -9.37 -33.01
CA PHE A 224 -9.40 -10.46 -32.27
C PHE A 224 -8.42 -9.94 -31.22
N SER A 225 -7.61 -8.92 -31.52
CA SER A 225 -6.72 -8.32 -30.53
C SER A 225 -7.49 -7.71 -29.37
N ILE A 226 -8.57 -6.98 -29.63
CA ILE A 226 -9.41 -6.40 -28.56
C ILE A 226 -10.04 -7.50 -27.71
N VAL A 227 -10.54 -8.58 -28.33
CA VAL A 227 -11.10 -9.73 -27.61
C VAL A 227 -10.04 -10.40 -26.73
N VAL A 228 -8.85 -10.69 -27.28
CA VAL A 228 -7.75 -11.30 -26.53
C VAL A 228 -7.31 -10.40 -25.37
N LEU A 229 -7.20 -9.09 -25.59
CA LEU A 229 -6.84 -8.15 -24.53
C LEU A 229 -7.93 -8.03 -23.46
N GLY A 230 -9.21 -8.11 -23.85
CA GLY A 230 -10.33 -8.23 -22.92
C GLY A 230 -10.23 -9.49 -22.07
N LEU A 231 -9.87 -10.63 -22.65
CA LEU A 231 -9.62 -11.87 -21.91
C LEU A 231 -8.43 -11.74 -20.95
N VAL A 232 -7.36 -11.06 -21.35
CA VAL A 232 -6.20 -10.78 -20.47
C VAL A 232 -6.61 -9.86 -19.31
N ALA A 233 -7.43 -8.83 -19.56
CA ALA A 233 -7.98 -7.98 -18.50
C ALA A 233 -8.86 -8.79 -17.52
N CYS A 234 -9.70 -9.69 -18.04
CA CYS A 234 -10.49 -10.61 -17.22
C CYS A 234 -9.62 -11.58 -16.42
N ALA A 235 -8.51 -12.06 -16.99
CA ALA A 235 -7.53 -12.86 -16.27
C ALA A 235 -6.85 -12.04 -15.16
N GLY A 236 -6.54 -10.77 -15.43
CA GLY A 236 -6.07 -9.80 -14.43
C GLY A 236 -7.04 -9.66 -13.26
N TYR A 237 -8.35 -9.55 -13.53
CA TYR A 237 -9.40 -9.59 -12.50
C TYR A 237 -9.42 -10.91 -11.74
N GLY A 238 -9.22 -12.05 -12.44
CA GLY A 238 -9.12 -13.37 -11.81
C GLY A 238 -7.94 -13.48 -10.83
N VAL A 239 -6.77 -12.95 -11.21
CA VAL A 239 -5.59 -12.86 -10.32
C VAL A 239 -5.87 -11.91 -9.16
N ALA A 240 -6.49 -10.77 -9.42
CA ALA A 240 -6.82 -9.76 -8.43
C ALA A 240 -7.72 -10.27 -7.29
N LYS A 241 -8.57 -11.27 -7.54
CA LYS A 241 -9.40 -11.91 -6.50
C LYS A 241 -8.60 -12.60 -5.40
N GLN A 242 -7.33 -12.93 -5.66
CA GLN A 242 -6.45 -13.59 -4.68
C GLN A 242 -5.76 -12.59 -3.75
N GLY A 243 -5.89 -11.29 -4.01
CA GLY A 243 -5.30 -10.25 -3.18
C GLY A 243 -6.09 -10.01 -1.90
N ASN A 244 -5.71 -8.97 -1.17
CA ASN A 244 -6.39 -8.53 0.04
C ASN A 244 -6.97 -7.10 -0.07
N TYR A 245 -7.75 -6.71 0.92
CA TYR A 245 -8.44 -5.41 0.97
C TYR A 245 -7.48 -4.22 1.18
N ASP A 246 -6.40 -4.43 1.93
CA ASP A 246 -5.45 -3.41 2.36
C ASP A 246 -4.31 -3.17 1.37
N LEU A 247 -4.26 -3.92 0.25
CA LEU A 247 -3.22 -3.83 -0.78
C LEU A 247 -1.79 -4.04 -0.24
N ALA A 248 -1.70 -4.60 0.97
CA ALA A 248 -0.49 -4.76 1.74
C ALA A 248 -0.44 -6.17 2.30
N VAL A 249 0.74 -6.73 2.43
CA VAL A 249 0.96 -8.00 3.14
C VAL A 249 2.04 -7.81 4.20
N PRO A 250 2.03 -8.63 5.26
CA PRO A 250 3.13 -8.63 6.22
C PRO A 250 4.47 -8.83 5.50
N ARG A 251 5.45 -8.01 5.86
CA ARG A 251 6.82 -8.14 5.39
C ARG A 251 7.44 -9.40 6.04
N PRO A 252 8.26 -10.18 5.31
CA PRO A 252 8.75 -11.43 5.85
C PRO A 252 9.69 -11.21 7.05
N GLU A 253 9.65 -12.13 8.01
CA GLU A 253 10.39 -12.03 9.28
C GLU A 253 11.91 -12.07 9.09
N ASP A 254 12.38 -12.68 7.99
CA ASP A 254 13.81 -12.75 7.64
C ASP A 254 14.43 -11.37 7.35
N ALA A 255 13.59 -10.37 7.04
CA ALA A 255 14.01 -8.99 6.85
C ALA A 255 14.11 -8.21 8.18
N MET A 256 13.79 -8.82 9.33
CA MET A 256 14.06 -8.26 10.66
C MET A 256 15.49 -8.54 11.10
N ARG A 257 16.01 -7.69 11.98
CA ARG A 257 17.26 -7.94 12.70
C ARG A 257 16.93 -8.44 14.09
N CYS A 258 17.34 -9.67 14.37
CA CYS A 258 17.14 -10.29 15.67
C CYS A 258 18.44 -10.30 16.48
N GLU A 259 18.39 -9.77 17.69
CA GLU A 259 19.44 -9.86 18.70
C GLU A 259 18.90 -10.66 19.89
N GLY A 260 19.18 -11.96 19.92
CA GLY A 260 18.61 -12.88 20.90
C GLY A 260 17.10 -13.06 20.70
N ASP A 261 16.32 -12.73 21.74
CA ASP A 261 14.85 -12.86 21.75
C ASP A 261 14.13 -11.60 21.26
N ILE A 262 14.86 -10.58 20.80
CA ILE A 262 14.29 -9.31 20.31
C ILE A 262 14.52 -9.20 18.81
N CYS A 263 13.44 -9.13 18.02
CA CYS A 263 13.47 -9.00 16.57
C CYS A 263 12.80 -7.69 16.13
N LEU A 264 13.56 -6.80 15.50
CA LEU A 264 13.12 -5.45 15.15
C LEU A 264 13.36 -5.15 13.68
N TRP A 265 12.62 -4.19 13.16
CA TRP A 265 12.90 -3.65 11.83
C TRP A 265 14.16 -2.77 11.87
N PRO A 266 14.98 -2.78 10.80
CA PRO A 266 16.10 -1.83 10.66
C PRO A 266 15.67 -0.36 10.79
N GLU A 267 14.42 -0.06 10.46
CA GLU A 267 13.82 1.27 10.49
C GLU A 267 13.27 1.67 11.87
N THR A 268 13.22 0.77 12.85
CA THR A 268 12.74 1.06 14.21
C THR A 268 13.65 2.11 14.88
N PRO A 269 13.09 3.21 15.43
CA PRO A 269 13.89 4.25 16.07
C PRO A 269 14.77 3.71 17.20
N ALA A 270 16.03 4.16 17.25
CA ALA A 270 17.01 3.68 18.22
C ALA A 270 16.57 3.87 19.67
N GLU A 271 15.87 4.97 19.98
CA GLU A 271 15.35 5.27 21.32
C GLU A 271 14.28 4.25 21.76
N GLN A 272 13.35 3.90 20.86
CA GLN A 272 12.33 2.88 21.13
C GLN A 272 12.98 1.52 21.37
N ARG A 273 13.97 1.18 20.54
CA ARG A 273 14.74 -0.06 20.70
C ARG A 273 15.41 -0.14 22.07
N VAL A 274 16.14 0.90 22.48
CA VAL A 274 16.85 0.92 23.77
C VAL A 274 15.88 0.80 24.95
N ALA A 275 14.74 1.50 24.91
CA ALA A 275 13.72 1.40 25.95
C ALA A 275 13.15 -0.02 26.08
N ASN A 276 12.77 -0.64 24.96
CA ASN A 276 12.26 -2.01 24.92
C ASN A 276 13.31 -3.03 25.37
N GLU A 277 14.55 -2.93 24.89
CA GLU A 277 15.65 -3.82 25.29
C GLU A 277 15.90 -3.74 26.81
N ARG A 278 15.94 -2.53 27.38
CA ARG A 278 16.16 -2.34 28.82
C ARG A 278 15.06 -2.98 29.65
N VAL A 279 13.80 -2.72 29.29
CA VAL A 279 12.65 -3.30 29.98
C VAL A 279 12.64 -4.82 29.83
N TRP A 280 12.76 -5.34 28.61
CA TRP A 280 12.76 -6.77 28.33
C TRP A 280 13.82 -7.53 29.13
N ASN A 281 15.06 -7.03 29.13
CA ASN A 281 16.16 -7.63 29.87
C ASN A 281 15.95 -7.56 31.38
N SER A 282 15.32 -6.49 31.89
CA SER A 282 15.03 -6.35 33.33
C SER A 282 14.00 -7.38 33.82
N LEU A 283 13.02 -7.74 32.98
CA LEU A 283 11.95 -8.67 33.33
C LEU A 283 12.43 -10.13 33.40
N GLY A 284 13.52 -10.48 32.71
CA GLY A 284 14.10 -11.82 32.74
C GLY A 284 13.19 -12.91 32.14
N VAL A 285 12.34 -12.53 31.18
CA VAL A 285 11.41 -13.42 30.47
C VAL A 285 12.18 -14.34 29.52
N ARG A 286 11.73 -15.59 29.39
CA ARG A 286 12.33 -16.62 28.53
C ARG A 286 11.29 -17.40 27.74
N GLY A 287 11.60 -17.73 26.50
CA GLY A 287 10.73 -18.56 25.65
C GLY A 287 9.62 -17.78 24.91
N TYR A 288 9.57 -16.47 25.12
CA TYR A 288 8.87 -15.52 24.26
C TYR A 288 9.89 -14.74 23.42
N ARG A 289 9.44 -14.19 22.30
CA ARG A 289 10.20 -13.21 21.51
C ARG A 289 9.46 -11.91 21.41
N LEU A 290 10.16 -10.80 21.56
CA LEU A 290 9.63 -9.46 21.33
C LEU A 290 9.79 -9.13 19.84
N VAL A 291 8.70 -8.86 19.13
CA VAL A 291 8.68 -8.65 17.68
C VAL A 291 7.96 -7.35 17.31
N ASP A 292 8.53 -6.56 16.38
CA ASP A 292 7.91 -5.33 15.84
C ASP A 292 6.98 -5.61 14.65
N THR A 293 6.16 -6.66 14.73
CA THR A 293 5.19 -7.04 13.70
C THR A 293 3.91 -7.54 14.32
N GLU A 294 2.84 -7.68 13.53
CA GLU A 294 1.64 -8.41 13.94
C GLU A 294 1.98 -9.83 14.42
N LEU A 295 1.22 -10.32 15.41
CA LEU A 295 1.50 -11.61 16.06
C LEU A 295 1.33 -12.77 15.09
N VAL A 296 2.45 -13.42 14.76
CA VAL A 296 2.49 -14.64 13.92
C VAL A 296 2.38 -15.92 14.76
N SER A 297 2.64 -15.84 16.06
CA SER A 297 2.73 -16.98 16.97
C SER A 297 2.34 -16.60 18.40
N ASP A 298 1.76 -17.54 19.14
CA ASP A 298 1.42 -17.39 20.57
C ASP A 298 2.63 -17.15 21.47
N ARG A 299 3.86 -17.30 20.94
CA ARG A 299 5.12 -17.01 21.63
C ARG A 299 5.75 -15.68 21.23
N HIS A 300 5.09 -14.92 20.38
CA HIS A 300 5.52 -13.56 20.04
C HIS A 300 4.78 -12.57 20.94
N LEU A 301 5.48 -11.54 21.36
CA LEU A 301 4.92 -10.38 22.05
C LEU A 301 5.23 -9.15 21.20
N LEU A 302 4.26 -8.25 21.09
CA LEU A 302 4.38 -7.02 20.33
C LEU A 302 5.38 -6.07 20.99
N PHE A 303 6.28 -5.56 20.16
CA PHE A 303 7.14 -4.44 20.50
C PHE A 303 6.33 -3.17 20.77
N ALA A 304 6.63 -2.47 21.86
CA ALA A 304 5.97 -1.22 22.18
C ALA A 304 6.55 -0.07 21.34
N ARG A 305 5.71 0.59 20.53
CA ARG A 305 6.10 1.69 19.63
C ARG A 305 6.22 3.05 20.34
N THR A 306 6.89 3.06 21.49
CA THR A 306 7.13 4.24 22.34
C THR A 306 8.54 4.18 22.93
N SER A 307 9.13 5.34 23.22
CA SER A 307 10.41 5.45 23.93
C SER A 307 10.24 5.64 25.44
N ASP A 308 9.00 5.80 25.93
CA ASP A 308 8.71 5.87 27.36
C ASP A 308 8.76 4.47 27.98
N GLU A 309 9.74 4.23 28.85
CA GLU A 309 9.95 2.94 29.52
C GLU A 309 8.76 2.50 30.38
N ARG A 310 7.99 3.44 30.95
CA ARG A 310 6.80 3.10 31.75
C ARG A 310 5.72 2.48 30.86
N GLU A 311 5.46 3.12 29.73
CA GLU A 311 4.50 2.63 28.73
C GLU A 311 4.97 1.32 28.10
N VAL A 312 6.25 1.21 27.73
CA VAL A 312 6.86 -0.05 27.26
C VAL A 312 6.62 -1.17 28.27
N ARG A 313 6.90 -0.91 29.55
CA ARG A 313 6.75 -1.90 30.61
C ARG A 313 5.29 -2.30 30.81
N LYS A 314 4.38 -1.33 30.89
CA LYS A 314 2.93 -1.59 30.98
C LYS A 314 2.47 -2.47 29.81
N HIS A 315 2.88 -2.12 28.59
CA HIS A 315 2.53 -2.85 27.37
C HIS A 315 3.03 -4.30 27.38
N ILE A 316 4.31 -4.54 27.72
CA ILE A 316 4.89 -5.89 27.75
C ILE A 316 4.27 -6.74 28.87
N LEU A 317 4.07 -6.18 30.07
CA LEU A 317 3.48 -6.91 31.20
C LEU A 317 2.03 -7.32 30.93
N THR A 318 1.26 -6.43 30.31
CA THR A 318 -0.14 -6.71 29.94
C THR A 318 -0.19 -7.88 28.97
N GLN A 319 0.66 -7.90 27.94
CA GLN A 319 0.70 -9.03 27.01
C GLN A 319 1.14 -10.33 27.70
N LEU A 320 2.17 -10.29 28.55
CA LEU A 320 2.59 -11.48 29.32
C LEU A 320 1.46 -12.05 30.18
N LEU A 321 0.66 -11.19 30.81
CA LEU A 321 -0.50 -11.59 31.59
C LEU A 321 -1.58 -12.26 30.75
N VAL A 322 -1.83 -11.76 29.54
CA VAL A 322 -2.80 -12.38 28.62
C VAL A 322 -2.37 -13.81 28.25
N HIS A 323 -1.06 -14.11 28.22
CA HIS A 323 -0.56 -15.44 27.86
C HIS A 323 -0.50 -16.46 29.01
N GLU A 324 -0.26 -16.02 30.25
CA GLU A 324 -1.08 -16.33 31.43
C GLU A 324 -1.93 -17.62 31.59
N PRO A 325 -1.46 -18.89 31.63
CA PRO A 325 -2.38 -20.04 31.75
C PRO A 325 -3.28 -20.00 32.99
N GLU A 326 -2.80 -19.48 34.11
CA GLU A 326 -3.59 -19.34 35.34
C GLU A 326 -4.76 -18.35 35.15
N LEU A 327 -4.57 -17.30 34.35
CA LEU A 327 -5.63 -16.32 34.04
C LEU A 327 -6.57 -16.82 32.94
N LYS A 328 -6.04 -17.48 31.90
CA LYS A 328 -6.86 -18.07 30.82
C LYS A 328 -7.84 -19.12 31.35
N ASN A 329 -7.42 -19.89 32.35
CA ASN A 329 -8.26 -20.93 32.96
C ASN A 329 -9.19 -20.40 34.07
N SER A 330 -9.08 -19.11 34.43
CA SER A 330 -9.89 -18.48 35.46
C SER A 330 -11.02 -17.67 34.82
N ARG A 331 -12.23 -17.80 35.36
CA ARG A 331 -13.42 -17.11 34.84
C ARG A 331 -13.49 -15.68 35.35
N SER A 332 -13.90 -14.76 34.48
CA SER A 332 -14.27 -13.38 34.86
C SER A 332 -15.78 -13.25 35.07
N CYS A 333 -16.21 -12.14 35.65
CA CYS A 333 -17.62 -11.73 35.70
C CYS A 333 -18.18 -11.18 34.39
N TRP A 334 -17.32 -10.95 33.40
CA TRP A 334 -17.69 -10.41 32.09
C TRP A 334 -18.16 -11.53 31.16
N SER A 335 -19.13 -11.22 30.30
CA SER A 335 -19.62 -12.13 29.26
C SER A 335 -19.69 -11.42 27.91
N SER A 336 -19.42 -12.17 26.84
CA SER A 336 -19.63 -11.78 25.46
C SER A 336 -20.80 -12.57 24.86
N GLU A 337 -21.17 -12.29 23.60
CA GLU A 337 -22.18 -13.08 22.86
C GLU A 337 -21.82 -14.58 22.76
N ASP A 338 -20.52 -14.90 22.88
CA ASP A 338 -19.97 -16.25 22.82
C ASP A 338 -19.84 -16.94 24.20
N GLY A 339 -20.16 -16.25 25.30
CA GLY A 339 -20.15 -16.81 26.66
C GLY A 339 -19.33 -16.03 27.70
N GLU A 340 -19.00 -16.66 28.82
CA GLU A 340 -18.17 -16.05 29.87
C GLU A 340 -16.72 -15.85 29.39
N LEU A 341 -16.17 -14.65 29.58
CA LEU A 341 -14.78 -14.33 29.23
C LEU A 341 -13.82 -14.84 30.30
N SER A 342 -12.61 -15.23 29.90
CA SER A 342 -11.55 -15.53 30.86
C SER A 342 -11.04 -14.25 31.54
N LEU A 343 -10.38 -14.37 32.69
CA LEU A 343 -9.72 -13.22 33.32
C LEU A 343 -8.63 -12.61 32.44
N ALA A 344 -8.00 -13.41 31.57
CA ALA A 344 -7.00 -12.92 30.63
C ALA A 344 -7.63 -12.05 29.52
N ASP A 345 -8.81 -12.41 29.05
CA ASP A 345 -9.53 -11.67 27.99
C ASP A 345 -10.26 -10.44 28.54
N ALA A 346 -10.58 -10.44 29.83
CA ALA A 346 -11.28 -9.37 30.53
C ALA A 346 -10.36 -8.48 31.39
N LEU A 347 -9.07 -8.40 31.05
CA LEU A 347 -8.13 -7.55 31.79
C LEU A 347 -8.51 -6.07 31.65
N PRO A 348 -8.75 -5.36 32.77
CA PRO A 348 -9.00 -3.93 32.74
C PRO A 348 -7.71 -3.16 32.45
N ASP A 349 -7.84 -1.87 32.16
CA ASP A 349 -6.68 -0.98 32.03
C ASP A 349 -6.06 -0.74 33.41
N LEU A 350 -5.20 -1.67 33.84
CA LEU A 350 -4.50 -1.61 35.11
C LEU A 350 -3.41 -0.54 35.08
N GLU A 351 -3.29 0.23 36.15
CA GLU A 351 -2.13 1.11 36.36
C GLU A 351 -0.85 0.29 36.50
N LEU A 352 0.28 0.89 36.10
CA LEU A 352 1.56 0.18 36.06
C LEU A 352 1.98 -0.32 37.45
N GLU A 353 1.76 0.46 38.50
CA GLU A 353 2.11 0.09 39.88
C GLU A 353 1.34 -1.16 40.35
N ASP A 354 0.06 -1.25 40.00
CA ASP A 354 -0.78 -2.41 40.32
C ASP A 354 -0.30 -3.65 39.57
N LEU A 355 0.00 -3.50 38.27
CA LEU A 355 0.59 -4.55 37.44
C LEU A 355 1.89 -5.07 38.04
N GLU A 356 2.85 -4.17 38.33
CA GLU A 356 4.15 -4.56 38.88
C GLU A 356 4.02 -5.33 40.19
N SER A 357 3.15 -4.88 41.09
CA SER A 357 2.94 -5.53 42.39
C SER A 357 2.37 -6.95 42.27
N ALA A 358 1.48 -7.17 41.29
CA ALA A 358 0.83 -8.46 41.06
C ALA A 358 1.76 -9.46 40.36
N VAL A 359 2.63 -9.00 39.47
CA VAL A 359 3.31 -9.86 38.49
C VAL A 359 4.83 -9.89 38.58
N LEU A 360 5.47 -8.96 39.28
CA LEU A 360 6.93 -8.89 39.41
C LEU A 360 7.42 -9.31 40.78
N THR A 361 8.56 -9.99 40.83
CA THR A 361 9.29 -10.24 42.07
C THR A 361 9.75 -8.93 42.71
N SER A 362 10.17 -8.97 43.98
CA SER A 362 10.82 -7.82 44.63
C SER A 362 12.11 -7.36 43.91
N SER A 363 12.70 -8.24 43.09
CA SER A 363 13.84 -7.93 42.22
C SER A 363 13.44 -7.41 40.82
N GLY A 364 12.15 -7.22 40.55
CA GLY A 364 11.63 -6.69 39.29
C GLY A 364 11.52 -7.70 38.15
N LYS A 365 11.62 -9.01 38.42
CA LYS A 365 11.54 -10.07 37.40
C LYS A 365 10.11 -10.61 37.26
N TRP A 366 9.75 -11.05 36.06
CA TRP A 366 8.46 -11.68 35.79
C TRP A 366 8.25 -12.94 36.63
N ARG A 367 7.14 -13.03 37.38
CA ARG A 367 6.80 -14.18 38.25
C ARG A 367 6.24 -15.38 37.51
N GLY A 368 5.68 -15.18 36.32
CA GLY A 368 4.96 -16.20 35.59
C GLY A 368 5.80 -17.37 35.07
N LEU A 369 5.14 -18.26 34.32
CA LEU A 369 5.63 -19.53 33.80
C LEU A 369 6.96 -19.40 33.03
N HIS A 370 7.09 -18.30 32.32
CA HIS A 370 8.22 -17.96 31.46
C HIS A 370 9.27 -17.07 32.13
N GLY A 371 9.15 -16.82 33.44
CA GLY A 371 10.10 -16.05 34.25
C GLY A 371 10.64 -16.87 35.41
N THR A 372 10.30 -16.48 36.64
CA THR A 372 10.77 -17.16 37.86
C THR A 372 9.89 -18.34 38.30
N LYS A 373 8.72 -18.55 37.67
CA LYS A 373 7.74 -19.60 38.02
C LYS A 373 7.26 -19.54 39.48
N GLN A 374 7.20 -18.34 40.05
CA GLN A 374 6.67 -18.10 41.40
C GLN A 374 5.15 -17.98 41.42
N GLY A 375 4.51 -17.88 40.25
CA GLY A 375 3.06 -17.67 40.11
C GLY A 375 2.70 -16.18 40.23
N ILE A 376 1.63 -15.78 39.54
CA ILE A 376 1.12 -14.40 39.57
C ILE A 376 0.01 -14.26 40.62
N ASP A 377 -0.27 -13.05 41.11
CA ASP A 377 -1.36 -12.83 42.06
C ASP A 377 -2.73 -12.76 41.35
N VAL A 378 -3.22 -13.94 40.94
CA VAL A 378 -4.53 -14.08 40.29
C VAL A 378 -5.67 -13.52 41.14
N ARG A 379 -5.58 -13.59 42.48
CA ARG A 379 -6.63 -13.10 43.38
C ARG A 379 -6.70 -11.58 43.42
N MET A 380 -5.56 -10.90 43.35
CA MET A 380 -5.53 -9.44 43.21
C MET A 380 -6.16 -9.04 41.88
N ILE A 381 -5.72 -9.65 40.77
CA ILE A 381 -6.21 -9.34 39.42
C ILE A 381 -7.72 -9.60 39.31
N ALA A 382 -8.20 -10.76 39.76
CA ALA A 382 -9.61 -11.11 39.75
C ALA A 382 -10.47 -10.12 40.57
N ARG A 383 -9.97 -9.66 41.73
CA ARG A 383 -10.69 -8.67 42.54
C ARG A 383 -10.80 -7.32 41.83
N HIS A 384 -9.79 -6.92 41.06
CA HIS A 384 -9.84 -5.68 40.29
C HIS A 384 -10.83 -5.80 39.13
N VAL A 385 -10.68 -6.83 38.30
CA VAL A 385 -11.58 -7.13 37.16
C VAL A 385 -13.04 -7.21 37.62
N ASN A 386 -13.30 -7.93 38.73
CA ASN A 386 -14.66 -8.13 39.21
C ASN A 386 -15.28 -6.90 39.86
N ARG A 387 -14.47 -5.97 40.38
CA ARG A 387 -14.98 -4.72 40.95
C ARG A 387 -15.59 -3.83 39.86
N GLU A 388 -14.99 -3.80 38.67
CA GLU A 388 -15.51 -2.99 37.56
C GLU A 388 -16.87 -3.51 37.06
N CYS A 389 -17.04 -4.82 36.90
CA CYS A 389 -18.35 -5.41 36.59
C CYS A 389 -19.42 -5.03 37.61
N GLN A 390 -19.08 -5.09 38.89
CA GLN A 390 -20.04 -4.88 39.98
C GLN A 390 -20.41 -3.40 40.14
N GLY A 391 -19.59 -2.48 39.64
CA GLY A 391 -19.84 -1.03 39.66
C GLY A 391 -20.66 -0.50 38.48
N GLN A 392 -21.00 -1.32 37.49
CA GLN A 392 -21.74 -0.90 36.28
C GLN A 392 -23.27 -1.09 36.35
N TRP A 393 -23.87 -1.05 37.54
CA TRP A 393 -25.33 -1.10 37.71
C TRP A 393 -25.95 0.28 37.94
#